data_AF-A0A1M6SY19-F1
#
_entry.id   AF-A0A1M6SY19-F1
#
_cell.length_a   1.000
_cell.length_b   1.000
_cell.length_c   1.000
_cell.angle_alpha   90.00
_cell.angle_beta   90.00
_cell.angle_gamma   90.00
#
_symmetry.space_group_name_H-M   'P 1'
#
loop_
_entity.id
_entity.type
_entity.pdbx_description
1 polymer ?
#
loop_
_entity_poly.entity_id
_entity_poly.type
_entity_poly.pdbx_seq_one_letter_code
_entity_poly.pdbx_strand_id
1 'polypeptide(L)'
;MKKIKYYVFLLVIAFIFNSCNYAENAQSIPMDSISKYYDYFENNYYISLLMNNQNEGEDFSEEQMIAFAISHYSSTNEDYDMQNGVPINSIDDIVRQYFNKEVSNYENNLTVLLDNGNVASRGFSPYPYSYILKEITKNKDGSKTAIFYAVDKTIMENMTEKEYKEKLFAGDFRDFGTVELVEFQFVEKIDVDGDYYLQFLSSQMLGQETGQRDVFHIV
;
A
#
# COMPACT_ATOMS: atom_id res chain seq x y z
N MET A 1 -36.61 28.34 -45.02
CA MET A 1 -35.98 27.09 -44.53
C MET A 1 -34.46 27.21 -44.61
N LYS A 2 -33.75 27.61 -43.53
CA LYS A 2 -32.27 27.73 -43.52
C LYS A 2 -31.67 27.91 -42.09
N LYS A 3 -32.16 27.19 -41.07
CA LYS A 3 -31.66 27.33 -39.68
C LYS A 3 -31.30 26.01 -38.95
N ILE A 4 -31.48 24.85 -39.58
CA ILE A 4 -31.31 23.55 -38.89
C ILE A 4 -29.88 22.98 -39.03
N LYS A 5 -29.06 23.47 -39.97
CA LYS A 5 -27.72 22.88 -40.23
C LYS A 5 -26.60 23.33 -39.28
N TYR A 6 -26.76 24.41 -38.51
CA TYR A 6 -25.69 24.92 -37.64
C TYR A 6 -25.65 24.29 -36.24
N TYR A 7 -26.79 23.79 -35.72
CA TYR A 7 -26.84 23.20 -34.39
C TYR A 7 -26.25 21.78 -34.33
N VAL A 8 -26.38 20.99 -35.40
CA VAL A 8 -25.81 19.65 -35.46
C VAL A 8 -24.29 19.68 -35.56
N PHE A 9 -23.73 20.71 -36.22
CA PHE A 9 -22.27 20.86 -36.37
C PHE A 9 -21.59 21.28 -35.05
N LEU A 10 -22.24 22.13 -34.25
CA LEU A 10 -21.73 22.55 -32.93
C LEU A 10 -21.80 21.43 -31.87
N LEU A 11 -22.83 20.59 -31.93
CA LEU A 11 -22.97 19.44 -31.01
C LEU A 11 -21.93 18.34 -31.27
N VAL A 12 -21.56 18.09 -32.54
CA VAL A 12 -20.52 17.12 -32.89
C VAL A 12 -19.14 17.60 -32.46
N ILE A 13 -18.86 18.91 -32.57
CA ILE A 13 -17.58 19.48 -32.09
C ILE A 13 -17.50 19.42 -30.56
N ALA A 14 -18.57 19.73 -29.83
CA ALA A 14 -18.59 19.58 -28.37
C ALA A 14 -18.42 18.12 -27.92
N PHE A 15 -18.94 17.14 -28.68
CA PHE A 15 -18.74 15.72 -28.38
C PHE A 15 -17.31 15.24 -28.66
N ILE A 16 -16.68 15.72 -29.74
CA ILE A 16 -15.27 15.39 -30.07
C ILE A 16 -14.30 16.04 -29.07
N PHE A 17 -14.57 17.26 -28.59
CA PHE A 17 -13.73 17.88 -27.54
C PHE A 17 -13.96 17.30 -26.15
N ASN A 18 -15.11 16.69 -25.85
CA ASN A 18 -15.32 16.00 -24.58
C ASN A 18 -14.80 14.54 -24.58
N SER A 19 -14.58 13.96 -25.76
CA SER A 19 -13.99 12.62 -25.90
C SER A 19 -12.48 12.63 -26.18
N CYS A 20 -11.88 13.80 -26.44
CA CYS A 20 -10.42 13.98 -26.52
C CYS A 20 -9.76 14.36 -25.18
N ASN A 21 -10.51 14.68 -24.13
CA ASN A 21 -9.93 15.04 -22.82
C ASN A 21 -9.82 13.88 -21.82
N TYR A 22 -10.20 12.66 -22.20
CA TYR A 22 -10.09 11.47 -21.34
C TYR A 22 -8.80 10.66 -21.55
N ALA A 23 -7.89 11.11 -22.43
CA ALA A 23 -6.69 10.35 -22.80
C ALA A 23 -5.36 11.03 -22.42
N GLU A 24 -5.36 12.12 -21.65
CA GLU A 24 -4.16 12.98 -21.53
C GLU A 24 -3.68 13.30 -20.11
N ASN A 25 -3.97 12.47 -19.11
CA ASN A 25 -3.32 12.57 -17.79
C ASN A 25 -3.04 11.21 -17.12
N ALA A 26 -2.92 10.12 -17.88
CA ALA A 26 -2.19 8.96 -17.37
C ALA A 26 -0.71 9.29 -17.44
N GLN A 27 -0.22 10.03 -16.44
CA GLN A 27 1.20 10.28 -16.29
C GLN A 27 1.86 8.92 -16.10
N SER A 28 2.53 8.43 -17.14
CA SER A 28 3.25 7.15 -17.11
C SER A 28 4.18 7.11 -15.91
N ILE A 29 4.02 6.10 -15.05
CA ILE A 29 4.91 5.92 -13.91
C ILE A 29 6.22 5.31 -14.42
N PRO A 30 7.37 5.93 -14.13
CA PRO A 30 8.67 5.37 -14.51
C PRO A 30 8.86 3.98 -13.89
N MET A 31 9.46 3.04 -14.63
CA MET A 31 9.70 1.68 -14.13
C MET A 31 10.47 1.68 -12.81
N ASP A 32 11.45 2.57 -12.69
CA ASP A 32 12.27 2.71 -11.47
C ASP A 32 11.42 3.01 -10.23
N SER A 33 10.32 3.76 -10.40
CA SER A 33 9.39 4.03 -9.29
C SER A 33 8.58 2.79 -8.94
N ILE A 34 8.07 2.07 -9.94
CA ILE A 34 7.31 0.83 -9.74
C ILE A 34 8.18 -0.20 -9.00
N SER A 35 9.39 -0.46 -9.51
CA SER A 35 10.34 -1.40 -8.91
C SER A 35 10.75 -1.00 -7.50
N LYS A 36 11.05 0.29 -7.27
CA LYS A 36 11.41 0.79 -5.93
C LYS A 36 10.37 0.47 -4.88
N TYR A 37 9.09 0.74 -5.15
CA TYR A 37 8.04 0.47 -4.17
C TYR A 37 7.75 -1.02 -4.06
N TYR A 38 7.73 -1.75 -5.16
CA TYR A 38 7.61 -3.21 -5.12
C TYR A 38 8.66 -3.84 -4.20
N ASP A 39 9.94 -3.53 -4.42
CA ASP A 39 11.04 -4.04 -3.59
C ASP A 39 10.91 -3.62 -2.13
N TYR A 40 10.44 -2.38 -1.87
CA TYR A 40 10.18 -1.92 -0.51
C TYR A 40 9.11 -2.78 0.19
N PHE A 41 7.95 -3.00 -0.43
CA PHE A 41 6.88 -3.79 0.20
C PHE A 41 7.22 -5.28 0.30
N GLU A 42 7.96 -5.83 -0.67
CA GLU A 42 8.41 -7.22 -0.63
C GLU A 42 9.32 -7.50 0.57
N ASN A 43 10.21 -6.56 0.90
CA ASN A 43 11.08 -6.66 2.08
C ASN A 43 10.37 -6.32 3.40
N ASN A 44 9.15 -5.76 3.34
CA ASN A 44 8.40 -5.29 4.51
C ASN A 44 6.96 -5.84 4.49
N TYR A 45 6.82 -7.16 4.34
CA TYR A 45 5.54 -7.85 4.14
C TYR A 45 4.49 -7.59 5.23
N TYR A 46 4.91 -7.20 6.43
CA TYR A 46 4.05 -6.87 7.57
C TYR A 46 3.24 -5.58 7.39
N ILE A 47 3.52 -4.78 6.36
CA ILE A 47 2.70 -3.62 5.96
C ILE A 47 1.24 -4.03 5.67
N SER A 48 0.96 -5.27 5.28
CA SER A 48 -0.42 -5.72 5.09
C SER A 48 -1.31 -5.63 6.33
N LEU A 49 -0.74 -5.55 7.54
CA LEU A 49 -1.49 -5.30 8.77
C LEU A 49 -2.15 -3.91 8.81
N LEU A 50 -1.61 -2.97 8.03
CA LEU A 50 -2.13 -1.59 7.94
C LEU A 50 -3.38 -1.50 7.05
N MET A 51 -3.57 -2.45 6.12
CA MET A 51 -4.69 -2.45 5.16
C MET A 51 -6.07 -2.63 5.80
N ASN A 52 -6.15 -3.06 7.06
CA ASN A 52 -7.42 -3.26 7.77
C ASN A 52 -8.11 -1.96 8.20
N ASN A 53 -7.53 -0.79 7.90
CA ASN A 53 -8.19 0.47 8.17
C ASN A 53 -9.31 0.70 7.13
N GLN A 54 -10.55 0.44 7.54
CA GLN A 54 -11.73 0.52 6.66
C GLN A 54 -12.38 1.90 6.62
N ASN A 55 -11.91 2.84 7.45
CA ASN A 55 -12.52 4.17 7.55
C ASN A 55 -11.65 5.22 6.85
N GLU A 56 -12.24 5.82 5.81
CA GLU A 56 -11.61 6.87 5.00
C GLU A 56 -11.13 8.03 5.88
N GLY A 57 -9.84 8.36 5.80
CA GLY A 57 -9.26 9.49 6.55
C GLY A 57 -9.10 9.27 8.07
N GLU A 58 -9.29 8.05 8.58
CA GLU A 58 -8.95 7.72 9.96
C GLU A 58 -7.47 7.38 10.12
N ASP A 59 -6.90 7.88 11.21
CA ASP A 59 -5.56 7.52 11.66
C ASP A 59 -5.46 6.01 11.94
N PHE A 60 -4.25 5.44 11.76
CA PHE A 60 -4.00 4.06 12.20
C PHE A 60 -4.36 3.87 13.67
N SER A 61 -5.06 2.79 13.99
CA SER A 61 -5.36 2.45 15.37
C SER A 61 -4.08 2.05 16.11
N GLU A 62 -4.05 2.26 17.44
CA GLU A 62 -2.92 1.78 18.25
C GLU A 62 -2.74 0.26 18.10
N GLU A 63 -3.83 -0.51 17.99
CA GLU A 63 -3.77 -1.96 17.77
C GLU A 63 -2.99 -2.31 16.48
N GLN A 64 -3.25 -1.59 15.38
CA GLN A 64 -2.55 -1.79 14.10
C GLN A 64 -1.08 -1.38 14.17
N MET A 65 -0.79 -0.22 14.77
CA MET A 65 0.59 0.27 14.90
C MET A 65 1.44 -0.68 15.75
N ILE A 66 0.90 -1.20 16.85
CA ILE A 66 1.60 -2.17 17.70
C ILE A 66 1.74 -3.51 16.98
N ALA A 67 0.72 -3.99 16.28
CA ALA A 67 0.81 -5.23 15.51
C ALA A 67 1.90 -5.15 14.43
N PHE A 68 1.93 -4.05 13.69
CA PHE A 68 3.00 -3.72 12.76
C PHE A 68 4.38 -3.73 13.44
N ALA A 69 4.51 -3.08 14.60
CA ALA A 69 5.77 -2.99 15.32
C ALA A 69 6.28 -4.35 15.81
N ILE A 70 5.39 -5.20 16.34
CA ILE A 70 5.74 -6.57 16.75
C ILE A 70 6.21 -7.38 15.54
N SER A 71 5.50 -7.31 14.40
CA SER A 71 5.90 -8.03 13.19
C SER A 71 7.22 -7.52 12.62
N HIS A 72 7.44 -6.20 12.57
CA HIS A 72 8.72 -5.61 12.17
C HIS A 72 9.85 -6.08 13.09
N TYR A 73 9.69 -5.99 14.41
CA TYR A 73 10.67 -6.44 15.38
C TYR A 73 11.02 -7.93 15.18
N SER A 74 10.00 -8.78 15.02
CA SER A 74 10.19 -10.21 14.80
C SER A 74 10.95 -10.54 13.51
N SER A 75 10.79 -9.71 12.46
CA SER A 75 11.50 -9.91 11.19
C SER A 75 12.96 -9.47 11.20
N THR A 76 13.33 -8.59 12.13
CA THR A 76 14.67 -7.97 12.21
C THR A 76 15.52 -8.50 13.36
N ASN A 77 14.92 -9.25 14.30
CA ASN A 77 15.60 -9.83 15.45
C ASN A 77 15.57 -11.36 15.38
N GLU A 78 16.72 -11.98 15.09
CA GLU A 78 16.83 -13.45 14.97
C GLU A 78 16.51 -14.20 16.27
N ASP A 79 16.73 -13.56 17.42
CA ASP A 79 16.47 -14.11 18.76
C ASP A 79 15.03 -13.84 19.26
N TYR A 80 14.12 -13.37 18.39
CA TYR A 80 12.74 -13.09 18.79
C TYR A 80 12.05 -14.36 19.30
N ASP A 81 11.57 -14.30 20.55
CA ASP A 81 10.77 -15.34 21.18
C ASP A 81 9.36 -14.81 21.46
N MET A 82 8.39 -15.39 20.77
CA MET A 82 6.97 -15.05 20.91
C MET A 82 6.44 -15.20 22.34
N GLN A 83 7.01 -16.10 23.15
CA GLN A 83 6.60 -16.28 24.55
C GLN A 83 7.07 -15.15 25.45
N ASN A 84 8.22 -14.55 25.13
CA ASN A 84 8.79 -13.44 25.88
C ASN A 84 8.30 -12.07 25.39
N GLY A 85 7.70 -12.01 24.19
CA GLY A 85 7.15 -10.79 23.61
C GLY A 85 8.22 -9.77 23.20
N VAL A 86 7.78 -8.56 22.87
CA VAL A 86 8.62 -7.43 22.47
C VAL A 86 8.66 -6.39 23.58
N PRO A 87 9.83 -5.85 23.94
CA PRO A 87 9.93 -4.73 24.89
C PRO A 87 9.13 -3.50 24.41
N ILE A 88 8.42 -2.83 25.33
CA ILE A 88 7.60 -1.64 25.02
C ILE A 88 8.44 -0.56 24.32
N ASN A 89 9.63 -0.28 24.83
CA ASN A 89 10.54 0.71 24.26
C ASN A 89 10.92 0.39 22.80
N SER A 90 11.05 -0.89 22.43
CA SER A 90 11.27 -1.28 21.04
C SER A 90 10.03 -1.07 20.17
N ILE A 91 8.83 -1.33 20.71
CA ILE A 91 7.57 -1.01 20.03
C ILE A 91 7.49 0.50 19.79
N ASP A 92 7.72 1.31 20.83
CA ASP A 92 7.65 2.77 20.73
C ASP A 92 8.63 3.33 19.71
N ASP A 93 9.86 2.81 19.67
CA ASP A 93 10.86 3.27 18.71
C ASP A 93 10.41 3.00 17.28
N ILE A 94 9.87 1.80 17.00
CA ILE A 94 9.32 1.45 15.69
C ILE A 94 8.08 2.30 15.36
N VAL A 95 7.17 2.49 16.32
CA VAL A 95 5.95 3.27 16.11
C VAL A 95 6.30 4.75 15.83
N ARG A 96 7.24 5.32 16.58
CA ARG A 96 7.74 6.69 16.35
C ARG A 96 8.43 6.80 15.00
N GLN A 97 9.22 5.81 14.59
CA GLN A 97 9.88 5.80 13.28
C GLN A 97 8.86 5.77 12.13
N TYR A 98 7.98 4.78 12.10
CA TYR A 98 7.12 4.50 10.95
C TYR A 98 5.81 5.30 10.93
N PHE A 99 5.35 5.81 12.07
CA PHE A 99 4.08 6.56 12.14
C PHE A 99 4.23 7.97 12.72
N ASN A 100 5.38 8.30 13.33
CA ASN A 100 5.59 9.56 14.07
C ASN A 100 4.50 9.80 15.12
N LYS A 101 4.15 8.73 15.85
CA LYS A 101 3.12 8.71 16.89
C LYS A 101 3.63 8.04 18.15
N GLU A 102 2.85 8.16 19.21
CA GLU A 102 3.02 7.40 20.45
C GLU A 102 1.79 6.51 20.66
N VAL A 103 1.99 5.39 21.37
CA VAL A 103 0.92 4.48 21.77
C VAL A 103 0.81 4.49 23.29
N SER A 104 -0.42 4.34 23.78
CA SER A 104 -0.71 4.42 25.22
C SER A 104 -1.34 3.14 25.76
N ASN A 105 -1.93 2.31 24.89
CA ASN A 105 -2.62 1.09 25.24
C ASN A 105 -2.01 -0.16 24.58
N TYR A 106 -1.12 -0.82 25.32
CA TYR A 106 -0.43 -2.06 24.92
C TYR A 106 -1.21 -3.34 25.18
N GLU A 107 -2.38 -3.25 25.80
CA GLU A 107 -3.28 -4.39 26.01
C GLU A 107 -4.60 -4.14 25.29
N ASN A 108 -4.85 -4.92 24.24
CA ASN A 108 -5.97 -4.70 23.33
C ASN A 108 -6.39 -6.01 22.66
N ASN A 109 -7.20 -5.97 21.60
CA ASN A 109 -7.71 -7.19 20.97
C ASN A 109 -6.62 -7.99 20.26
N LEU A 110 -5.57 -7.33 19.79
CA LEU A 110 -4.46 -7.94 19.05
C LEU A 110 -3.24 -8.24 19.92
N THR A 111 -3.16 -7.67 21.12
CA THR A 111 -1.94 -7.71 21.94
C THR A 111 -2.22 -7.87 23.44
N VAL A 112 -1.25 -8.42 24.15
CA VAL A 112 -1.31 -8.65 25.59
C VAL A 112 -0.04 -8.14 26.26
N LEU A 113 -0.19 -7.45 27.39
CA LEU A 113 0.92 -7.09 28.26
C LEU A 113 1.26 -8.28 29.16
N LEU A 114 2.52 -8.69 29.14
CA LEU A 114 3.04 -9.81 29.93
C LEU A 114 3.54 -9.33 31.30
N ASP A 115 3.63 -10.25 32.27
CA ASP A 115 4.12 -9.97 33.63
C ASP A 115 5.56 -9.42 33.65
N ASN A 116 6.36 -9.73 32.62
CA ASN A 116 7.72 -9.23 32.46
C ASN A 116 7.79 -7.80 31.91
N GLY A 117 6.65 -7.17 31.60
CA GLY A 117 6.53 -5.82 31.04
C GLY A 117 6.63 -5.75 29.51
N ASN A 118 6.81 -6.88 28.82
CA ASN A 118 6.81 -6.95 27.36
C ASN A 118 5.40 -7.12 26.79
N VAL A 119 5.25 -6.89 25.49
CA VAL A 119 3.99 -7.03 24.76
C VAL A 119 4.08 -8.20 23.80
N ALA A 120 3.11 -9.10 23.83
CA ALA A 120 3.00 -10.21 22.89
C ALA A 120 1.77 -10.09 22.00
N SER A 121 1.83 -10.75 20.83
CA SER A 121 0.67 -10.89 19.94
C SER A 121 -0.35 -11.88 20.53
N ARG A 122 -1.65 -11.56 20.42
CA ARG A 122 -2.76 -12.49 20.70
C ARG A 122 -3.12 -13.36 19.49
N GLY A 123 -2.41 -13.22 18.37
CA GLY A 123 -2.63 -13.99 17.15
C GLY A 123 -3.14 -13.12 16.01
N PHE A 124 -2.20 -12.51 15.29
CA PHE A 124 -2.41 -11.93 13.97
C PHE A 124 -1.30 -12.41 13.04
N SER A 125 -1.62 -12.52 11.75
CA SER A 125 -0.63 -12.82 10.72
C SER A 125 -0.79 -11.78 9.61
N PRO A 126 0.29 -11.14 9.16
CA PRO A 126 0.24 -10.34 7.94
C PRO A 126 -0.19 -11.23 6.77
N TYR A 127 -1.08 -10.71 5.95
CA TYR A 127 -1.49 -11.37 4.72
C TYR A 127 -0.40 -11.18 3.65
N PRO A 128 -0.04 -12.22 2.87
CA PRO A 128 1.05 -12.13 1.93
C PRO A 128 0.60 -11.44 0.63
N TYR A 129 0.56 -10.11 0.62
CA TYR A 129 0.29 -9.33 -0.59
C TYR A 129 1.59 -8.88 -1.28
N SER A 130 1.58 -8.85 -2.62
CA SER A 130 2.51 -8.03 -3.41
C SER A 130 1.81 -6.73 -3.79
N TYR A 131 2.57 -5.63 -3.74
CA TYR A 131 2.06 -4.31 -4.05
C TYR A 131 2.75 -3.79 -5.31
N ILE A 132 1.96 -3.43 -6.31
CA ILE A 132 2.47 -2.82 -7.53
C ILE A 132 1.85 -1.44 -7.70
N LEU A 133 2.71 -0.44 -7.87
CA LEU A 133 2.31 0.97 -7.90
C LEU A 133 1.43 1.24 -9.13
N LYS A 134 0.21 1.72 -8.88
CA LYS A 134 -0.76 2.13 -9.91
C LYS A 134 -0.67 3.61 -10.23
N GLU A 135 -0.72 4.45 -9.19
CA GLU A 135 -0.77 5.91 -9.28
C GLU A 135 -0.01 6.51 -8.10
N ILE A 136 0.71 7.62 -8.33
CA ILE A 136 1.34 8.38 -7.25
C ILE A 136 1.23 9.88 -7.48
N THR A 137 0.79 10.58 -6.44
CA THR A 137 0.66 12.03 -6.44
C THR A 137 1.53 12.61 -5.32
N LYS A 138 2.32 13.64 -5.64
CA LYS A 138 3.07 14.41 -4.66
C LYS A 138 2.21 15.54 -4.11
N ASN A 139 2.04 15.57 -2.80
CA ASN A 139 1.28 16.60 -2.10
C ASN A 139 2.15 17.84 -1.81
N LYS A 140 1.49 18.98 -1.54
CA LYS A 140 2.17 20.27 -1.29
C LYS A 140 3.00 20.28 -0.02
N ASP A 141 2.62 19.47 0.97
CA ASP A 141 3.30 19.33 2.26
C ASP A 141 4.53 18.42 2.21
N GLY A 142 4.83 17.83 1.05
CA GLY A 142 5.94 16.90 0.85
C GLY A 142 5.57 15.43 1.06
N SER A 143 4.36 15.12 1.51
CA SER A 143 3.84 13.76 1.51
C SER A 143 3.52 13.27 0.09
N LYS A 144 3.33 11.97 -0.06
CA LYS A 144 2.83 11.34 -1.27
C LYS A 144 1.57 10.55 -0.95
N THR A 145 0.62 10.59 -1.86
CA THR A 145 -0.53 9.69 -1.89
C THR A 145 -0.32 8.74 -3.05
N ALA A 146 -0.32 7.43 -2.79
CA ALA A 146 -0.09 6.42 -3.81
C ALA A 146 -1.14 5.33 -3.74
N ILE A 147 -1.65 4.95 -4.90
CA ILE A 147 -2.57 3.83 -5.08
C ILE A 147 -1.76 2.65 -5.59
N PHE A 148 -1.95 1.51 -4.95
CA PHE A 148 -1.32 0.25 -5.29
C PHE A 148 -2.40 -0.77 -5.61
N TYR A 149 -2.07 -1.63 -6.56
CA TYR A 149 -2.68 -2.94 -6.65
C TYR A 149 -2.05 -3.84 -5.57
N ALA A 150 -2.86 -4.36 -4.67
CA ALA A 150 -2.50 -5.40 -3.72
C ALA A 150 -2.99 -6.75 -4.27
N VAL A 151 -2.03 -7.64 -4.55
CA VAL A 151 -2.27 -8.95 -5.18
C VAL A 151 -1.92 -10.03 -4.17
N ASP A 152 -2.86 -10.94 -3.92
CA ASP A 152 -2.60 -12.11 -3.08
C ASP A 152 -1.46 -12.96 -3.68
N LYS A 153 -0.36 -13.11 -2.93
CA LYS A 153 0.81 -13.88 -3.38
C LYS A 153 0.56 -15.37 -3.43
N THR A 154 -0.49 -15.89 -2.78
CA THR A 154 -0.82 -17.32 -2.87
C THR A 154 -1.13 -17.75 -4.31
N ILE A 155 -1.53 -16.82 -5.19
CA ILE A 155 -1.70 -17.10 -6.61
C ILE A 155 -0.40 -17.57 -7.29
N MET A 156 0.77 -17.22 -6.75
CA MET A 156 2.06 -17.67 -7.25
C MET A 156 2.19 -19.21 -7.21
N GLU A 157 1.40 -19.92 -6.41
CA GLU A 157 1.33 -21.39 -6.44
C GLU A 157 0.90 -21.95 -7.82
N ASN A 158 0.24 -21.13 -8.64
CA ASN A 158 -0.29 -21.51 -9.95
C ASN A 158 0.61 -21.09 -11.14
N MET A 159 1.74 -20.43 -10.89
CA MET A 159 2.65 -19.95 -11.94
C MET A 159 4.11 -19.89 -11.47
N THR A 160 5.06 -19.66 -12.39
CA THR A 160 6.47 -19.47 -11.98
C THR A 160 6.67 -18.07 -11.39
N GLU A 161 7.64 -17.89 -10.49
CA GLU A 161 8.00 -16.56 -9.95
C GLU A 161 8.31 -15.57 -11.09
N LYS A 162 8.99 -16.03 -12.14
CA LYS A 162 9.27 -15.23 -13.33
C LYS A 162 7.99 -14.76 -14.01
N GLU A 163 7.07 -15.68 -14.28
CA GLU A 163 5.78 -15.36 -14.91
C GLU A 163 4.94 -14.42 -14.04
N TYR A 164 4.92 -14.66 -12.72
CA TYR A 164 4.24 -13.81 -11.75
C TYR A 164 4.75 -12.37 -11.81
N LYS A 165 6.07 -12.18 -11.75
CA LYS A 165 6.70 -10.85 -11.86
C LYS A 165 6.44 -10.22 -13.23
N GLU A 166 6.60 -10.95 -14.32
CA GLU A 166 6.32 -10.43 -15.68
C GLU A 166 4.88 -9.91 -15.81
N LYS A 167 3.90 -10.66 -15.28
CA LYS A 167 2.48 -10.24 -15.27
C LYS A 167 2.23 -9.06 -14.35
N LEU A 168 2.79 -9.07 -13.14
CA LEU A 168 2.67 -8.00 -12.16
C LEU A 168 3.18 -6.66 -12.74
N PHE A 169 4.39 -6.65 -13.30
CA PHE A 169 5.00 -5.46 -13.89
C PHE A 169 4.39 -5.06 -15.24
N ALA A 170 3.70 -5.98 -15.93
CA ALA A 170 2.91 -5.66 -17.12
C ALA A 170 1.50 -5.15 -16.79
N GLY A 171 1.07 -5.24 -15.52
CA GLY A 171 -0.29 -4.95 -15.06
C GLY A 171 -1.35 -5.89 -15.63
N ASP A 172 -0.96 -7.14 -15.88
CA ASP A 172 -1.84 -8.20 -16.38
C ASP A 172 -2.34 -9.08 -15.24
N PHE A 173 -3.48 -8.72 -14.67
CA PHE A 173 -4.04 -9.38 -13.48
C PHE A 173 -5.18 -10.35 -13.79
N ARG A 174 -5.40 -10.70 -15.06
CA ARG A 174 -6.51 -11.58 -15.47
C ARG A 174 -6.48 -12.95 -14.80
N ASP A 175 -5.27 -13.44 -14.54
CA ASP A 175 -5.03 -14.73 -13.90
C ASP A 175 -4.86 -14.61 -12.37
N PHE A 176 -4.94 -13.39 -11.82
CA PHE A 176 -4.72 -13.11 -10.39
C PHE A 176 -6.02 -13.16 -9.57
N GLY A 177 -7.16 -13.37 -10.23
CA GLY A 177 -8.47 -13.37 -9.58
C GLY A 177 -8.88 -11.95 -9.20
N THR A 178 -8.98 -11.70 -7.89
CA THR A 178 -9.34 -10.38 -7.35
C THR A 178 -8.07 -9.62 -6.98
N VAL A 179 -7.97 -8.39 -7.46
CA VAL A 179 -6.93 -7.44 -7.05
C VAL A 179 -7.55 -6.37 -6.18
N GLU A 180 -6.91 -6.08 -5.06
CA GLU A 180 -7.33 -5.01 -4.16
C GLU A 180 -6.68 -3.70 -4.55
N LEU A 181 -7.43 -2.59 -4.44
CA LEU A 181 -6.88 -1.25 -4.58
C LEU A 181 -6.67 -0.66 -3.20
N VAL A 182 -5.42 -0.35 -2.87
CA VAL A 182 -5.04 0.21 -1.59
C VAL A 182 -4.40 1.56 -1.81
N GLU A 183 -4.87 2.56 -1.09
CA GLU A 183 -4.19 3.85 -1.03
C GLU A 183 -3.35 3.92 0.24
N PHE A 184 -2.11 4.40 0.09
CA PHE A 184 -1.26 4.80 1.21
C PHE A 184 -0.92 6.29 1.07
N GLN A 185 -1.00 7.02 2.18
CA GLN A 185 -0.37 8.32 2.31
C GLN A 185 0.90 8.18 3.17
N PHE A 186 2.03 8.69 2.68
CA PHE A 186 3.32 8.52 3.37
C PHE A 186 4.31 9.66 3.08
N VAL A 187 5.38 9.69 3.87
CA VAL A 187 6.59 10.49 3.62
C VAL A 187 7.76 9.53 3.43
N GLU A 188 8.54 9.74 2.37
CA GLU A 188 9.80 9.02 2.18
C GLU A 188 10.87 9.55 3.14
N LYS A 189 11.54 8.63 3.84
CA LYS A 189 12.56 8.95 4.84
C LYS A 189 13.81 8.11 4.61
N ILE A 190 14.90 8.60 5.18
CA ILE A 190 16.18 7.90 5.32
C ILE A 190 16.49 7.97 6.81
N ASP A 191 16.83 6.84 7.43
CA ASP A 191 17.21 6.82 8.84
C ASP A 191 18.67 7.29 9.06
N VAL A 192 19.16 7.14 10.29
CA VAL A 192 20.51 7.59 10.66
C VAL A 192 21.62 6.74 10.04
N ASP A 193 21.32 5.49 9.69
CA ASP A 193 22.25 4.53 9.10
C ASP A 193 22.23 4.59 7.56
N GLY A 194 21.29 5.36 6.99
CA GLY A 194 21.15 5.59 5.56
C GLY A 194 20.09 4.70 4.91
N ASP A 195 19.33 3.95 5.70
CA ASP A 195 18.33 3.02 5.19
C ASP A 195 17.04 3.76 4.86
N TYR A 196 16.51 3.43 3.67
CA TYR A 196 15.30 4.01 3.14
C TYR A 196 14.06 3.37 3.79
N TYR A 197 13.11 4.19 4.24
CA TYR A 197 11.81 3.72 4.71
C TYR A 197 10.66 4.67 4.38
N LEU A 198 9.45 4.14 4.49
CA LEU A 198 8.21 4.92 4.39
C LEU A 198 7.66 5.20 5.78
N GLN A 199 7.50 6.47 6.11
CA GLN A 199 6.72 6.89 7.27
C GLN A 199 5.26 7.04 6.85
N PHE A 200 4.40 6.14 7.32
CA PHE A 200 2.99 6.05 6.97
C PHE A 200 2.15 7.06 7.74
N LEU A 201 1.26 7.73 7.02
CA LEU A 201 0.31 8.71 7.57
C LEU A 201 -1.09 8.10 7.65
N SER A 202 -1.52 7.40 6.61
CA SER A 202 -2.81 6.70 6.55
C SER A 202 -2.78 5.60 5.49
N SER A 203 -3.77 4.71 5.53
CA SER A 203 -4.08 3.79 4.45
C SER A 203 -5.57 3.51 4.37
N GLN A 204 -6.05 3.15 3.19
CA GLN A 204 -7.44 2.76 2.99
C GLN A 204 -7.61 1.78 1.83
N MET A 205 -8.56 0.85 2.00
CA MET A 205 -9.01 -0.02 0.91
C MET A 205 -10.00 0.74 0.04
N LEU A 206 -9.65 0.96 -1.22
CA LEU A 206 -10.49 1.68 -2.20
C LEU A 206 -11.52 0.76 -2.87
N GLY A 207 -11.22 -0.54 -2.94
CA GLY A 207 -12.11 -1.52 -3.57
C GLY A 207 -11.37 -2.73 -4.14
N GLN A 208 -12.08 -3.45 -5.00
CA GLN A 208 -11.60 -4.69 -5.64
C GLN A 208 -11.89 -4.66 -7.13
N GLU A 209 -10.95 -5.14 -7.94
CA GLU A 209 -11.06 -5.27 -9.39
C GLU A 209 -10.83 -6.73 -9.79
N THR A 210 -11.54 -7.22 -10.82
CA THR A 210 -11.45 -8.63 -11.28
C THR A 210 -11.21 -8.68 -12.77
N GLY A 211 -10.32 -9.57 -13.22
CA GLY A 211 -10.11 -9.82 -14.66
C GLY A 211 -9.49 -8.64 -15.41
N GLN A 212 -8.74 -7.79 -14.70
CA GLN A 212 -8.23 -6.53 -15.22
C GLN A 212 -6.93 -6.70 -16.00
N ARG A 213 -6.77 -5.83 -17.01
CA ARG A 213 -5.49 -5.60 -17.68
C ARG A 213 -5.27 -4.09 -17.79
N ASP A 214 -4.43 -3.58 -16.91
CA ASP A 214 -3.95 -2.21 -16.98
C ASP A 214 -2.55 -2.26 -17.57
N VAL A 215 -2.37 -1.77 -18.79
CA VAL A 215 -1.03 -1.67 -19.34
C VAL A 215 -0.33 -0.53 -18.63
N PHE A 216 0.58 -0.85 -17.70
CA PHE A 216 1.52 0.14 -17.23
C PHE A 216 2.32 0.61 -18.44
N HIS A 217 2.04 1.82 -18.90
CA HIS A 217 2.87 2.48 -19.90
C HIS A 217 4.18 2.84 -19.22
N ILE A 218 5.09 1.86 -19.22
CA ILE A 218 6.45 2.00 -18.74
C ILE A 218 7.21 2.83 -19.79
N VAL A 219 7.74 3.98 -19.38
CA VAL A 219 8.58 4.86 -20.21
C VAL A 219 10.04 4.65 -19.86
#